data_AF-A0A849RKG5-F1
#
_entry.id   AF-A0A849RKG5-F1
#
_cell.length_a   1.000
_cell.length_b   1.000
_cell.length_c   1.000
_cell.angle_alpha   90.00
_cell.angle_beta   90.00
_cell.angle_gamma   90.00
#
_symmetry.space_group_name_H-M   'P 1'
#
loop_
_entity.id
_entity.type
_entity.pdbx_description
1 polymer ?
#
loop_
_entity_poly.entity_id
_entity_poly.type
_entity_poly.pdbx_seq_one_letter_code
_entity_poly.pdbx_strand_id
1 'polypeptide(L)'
;MRPDLSLRRALILLWTGAVIVIALFGGATSSQAVGPPVASATATLNIIAGDVKVVPTEGGPARAAKDGMNLAIGAHVVTGQKSTALVTFLDGSTLTVQPDSDATVKQADLGKNQSTVRIKVNLGTVWARVARLVDSGSSFSLESNSATATVHDGLIGARQEADGTFTCWTRAGTLFLVAPSGRIISELNPGQMDSVKTGQPSNPHAFFSNDSALRVTASPGGLPLILMVDKARLAGFASPRSEVNQVFGSFTGLTEQGGRVVEVPAGVAAPFMLVVEGQTSGPFEVTLAGLYKGGQVSQQRLSGTIKKGERLVTTIMPQLDDATAGNPKTAKVVGLTATPFQPMDGPLPGVLLLSPWE
;
A
#
# COMPACT_ATOMS: atom_id res chain seq x y z
N MET A 1 -53.01 -43.91 -78.41
CA MET A 1 -54.40 -44.25 -78.08
C MET A 1 -54.92 -43.22 -77.08
N ARG A 2 -55.86 -42.39 -77.52
CA ARG A 2 -56.74 -41.62 -76.62
C ARG A 2 -57.87 -42.57 -76.10
N PRO A 3 -58.88 -42.08 -75.40
CA PRO A 3 -58.98 -41.84 -73.95
C PRO A 3 -60.21 -42.61 -73.41
N ASP A 4 -60.67 -42.35 -72.18
CA ASP A 4 -62.11 -42.15 -71.88
C ASP A 4 -62.34 -41.95 -70.38
N LEU A 5 -62.95 -40.81 -70.00
CA LEU A 5 -64.36 -40.65 -69.56
C LEU A 5 -64.57 -41.11 -68.10
N SER A 6 -65.29 -40.45 -67.21
CA SER A 6 -66.11 -39.24 -67.24
C SER A 6 -66.86 -39.12 -65.90
N LEU A 7 -67.60 -38.02 -65.79
CA LEU A 7 -68.70 -37.65 -64.87
C LEU A 7 -68.29 -36.70 -63.73
N ARG A 8 -68.63 -35.41 -63.75
CA ARG A 8 -69.91 -34.66 -63.89
C ARG A 8 -70.73 -34.54 -62.59
N ARG A 9 -70.96 -33.26 -62.24
CA ARG A 9 -72.08 -32.61 -61.51
C ARG A 9 -71.97 -32.64 -59.98
N ALA A 10 -71.67 -31.52 -59.32
CA ALA A 10 -72.43 -30.28 -59.09
C ALA A 10 -73.27 -30.35 -57.81
N LEU A 11 -72.99 -29.46 -56.84
CA LEU A 11 -73.98 -28.54 -56.26
C LEU A 11 -73.34 -27.55 -55.28
N ILE A 12 -73.90 -26.34 -55.29
CA ILE A 12 -73.63 -25.16 -54.46
C ILE A 12 -74.14 -25.39 -53.04
N LEU A 13 -73.42 -24.89 -52.03
CA LEU A 13 -74.01 -24.42 -50.77
C LEU A 13 -73.05 -23.40 -50.11
N LEU A 14 -73.59 -22.20 -49.85
CA LEU A 14 -72.99 -21.13 -49.06
C LEU A 14 -72.66 -21.60 -47.63
N TRP A 15 -71.70 -20.95 -46.95
CA TRP A 15 -71.89 -20.21 -45.69
C TRP A 15 -70.53 -19.93 -44.99
N THR A 16 -70.28 -18.64 -44.74
CA THR A 16 -69.61 -18.00 -43.59
C THR A 16 -68.38 -18.65 -42.92
N GLY A 17 -67.30 -17.87 -42.79
CA GLY A 17 -66.42 -18.03 -41.63
C GLY A 17 -64.98 -17.57 -41.80
N ALA A 18 -64.63 -16.50 -41.09
CA ALA A 18 -63.31 -16.16 -40.55
C ALA A 18 -62.13 -15.96 -41.51
N VAL A 19 -61.80 -14.68 -41.70
CA VAL A 19 -60.47 -14.19 -42.08
C VAL A 19 -59.50 -14.47 -40.94
N ILE A 20 -58.49 -15.31 -41.17
CA ILE A 20 -57.27 -15.38 -40.36
C ILE A 20 -56.11 -15.01 -41.30
N VAL A 21 -55.60 -13.78 -41.14
CA VAL A 21 -54.35 -13.33 -41.75
C VAL A 21 -53.25 -13.54 -40.71
N ILE A 22 -52.44 -14.58 -40.91
CA ILE A 22 -51.19 -14.77 -40.16
C ILE A 22 -50.12 -13.91 -40.84
N ALA A 23 -49.78 -12.78 -40.20
CA ALA A 23 -48.64 -11.96 -40.58
C ALA A 23 -47.35 -12.54 -39.95
N LEU A 24 -46.46 -13.06 -40.79
CA LEU A 24 -45.10 -13.45 -40.45
C LEU A 24 -44.27 -12.19 -40.13
N PHE A 25 -44.07 -11.90 -38.85
CA PHE A 25 -43.05 -10.95 -38.38
C PHE A 25 -41.72 -11.69 -38.21
N GLY A 26 -40.82 -11.51 -39.18
CA GLY A 26 -39.41 -11.91 -39.06
C GLY A 26 -38.68 -10.96 -38.11
N GLY A 27 -38.55 -11.34 -36.84
CA GLY A 27 -37.72 -10.65 -35.87
C GLY A 27 -36.24 -10.95 -36.10
N ALA A 28 -35.50 -9.99 -36.65
CA ALA A 28 -34.04 -10.00 -36.61
C ALA A 28 -33.59 -9.78 -35.16
N THR A 29 -33.17 -10.86 -34.50
CA THR A 29 -32.55 -10.78 -33.17
C THR A 29 -31.13 -10.26 -33.34
N SER A 30 -30.91 -8.98 -33.03
CA SER A 30 -29.58 -8.41 -32.87
C SER A 30 -28.90 -9.05 -31.65
N SER A 31 -28.05 -10.04 -31.90
CA SER A 31 -27.11 -10.56 -30.91
C SER A 31 -26.11 -9.45 -30.56
N GLN A 32 -26.36 -8.74 -29.46
CA GLN A 32 -25.35 -7.86 -28.87
C GLN A 32 -24.21 -8.74 -28.38
N ALA A 33 -23.07 -8.63 -29.05
CA ALA A 33 -21.82 -9.19 -28.58
C ALA A 33 -21.51 -8.54 -27.22
N VAL A 34 -21.63 -9.33 -26.15
CA VAL A 34 -21.12 -8.97 -24.83
C VAL A 34 -19.62 -8.81 -24.98
N GLY A 35 -19.14 -7.56 -24.97
CA GLY A 35 -17.71 -7.27 -24.89
C GLY A 35 -17.11 -7.95 -23.65
N PRO A 36 -15.82 -8.30 -23.67
CA PRO A 36 -15.17 -8.87 -22.50
C PRO A 36 -15.41 -7.95 -21.28
N PRO A 37 -15.72 -8.50 -20.10
CA PRO A 37 -15.96 -7.69 -18.92
C PRO A 37 -14.73 -6.81 -18.69
N VAL A 38 -14.94 -5.50 -18.66
CA VAL A 38 -13.91 -4.56 -18.20
C VAL A 38 -13.62 -4.97 -16.76
N ALA A 39 -12.46 -5.59 -16.53
CA ALA A 39 -12.01 -5.91 -15.19
C ALA A 39 -12.03 -4.60 -14.39
N SER A 40 -12.97 -4.47 -13.45
CA SER A 40 -13.08 -3.29 -12.60
C SER A 40 -11.78 -3.15 -11.82
N ALA A 41 -11.00 -2.12 -12.18
CA ALA A 41 -9.72 -1.84 -11.55
C ALA A 41 -9.92 -1.74 -10.03
N THR A 42 -9.21 -2.60 -9.30
CA THR A 42 -9.41 -2.72 -7.85
C THR A 42 -8.30 -2.03 -7.05
N ALA A 43 -7.17 -1.78 -7.70
CA ALA A 43 -6.08 -0.97 -7.21
C ALA A 43 -5.29 -0.36 -8.36
N THR A 44 -4.48 0.65 -8.07
CA THR A 44 -3.52 1.26 -8.99
C THR A 44 -2.11 0.89 -8.58
N LEU A 45 -1.29 0.42 -9.52
CA LEU A 45 0.11 0.08 -9.34
C LEU A 45 1.00 1.23 -9.85
N ASN A 46 1.84 1.76 -8.98
CA ASN A 46 2.87 2.75 -9.30
C ASN A 46 4.27 2.17 -9.08
N ILE A 47 5.23 2.62 -9.87
CA ILE A 47 6.63 2.20 -9.81
C ILE A 47 7.42 3.30 -9.10
N ILE A 48 7.87 3.02 -7.87
CA ILE A 48 8.74 3.94 -7.12
C ILE A 48 10.16 3.87 -7.68
N ALA A 49 10.66 2.66 -7.98
CA ALA A 49 11.99 2.44 -8.51
C ALA A 49 12.09 1.10 -9.26
N GLY A 50 13.02 1.03 -10.20
CA GLY A 50 13.49 -0.20 -10.83
C GLY A 50 12.47 -0.93 -11.71
N ASP A 51 12.75 -2.21 -11.97
CA ASP A 51 11.96 -3.08 -12.81
C ASP A 51 10.86 -3.79 -12.00
N VAL A 52 9.60 -3.49 -12.30
CA VAL A 52 8.42 -4.14 -11.73
C VAL A 52 7.73 -4.95 -12.81
N LYS A 53 7.30 -6.16 -12.49
CA LYS A 53 6.54 -7.03 -13.39
C LYS A 53 5.19 -7.38 -12.78
N VAL A 54 4.21 -7.61 -13.65
CA VAL A 54 2.89 -8.13 -13.27
C VAL A 54 2.66 -9.47 -13.93
N VAL A 55 2.24 -10.47 -13.15
CA VAL A 55 1.72 -11.74 -13.66
C VAL A 55 0.19 -11.63 -13.70
N PRO A 56 -0.45 -11.76 -14.88
CA PRO A 56 -1.90 -11.69 -14.99
C PRO A 56 -2.63 -12.80 -14.22
N THR A 57 -3.89 -12.52 -13.88
CA THR A 57 -4.81 -13.39 -13.14
C THR A 57 -5.09 -14.72 -13.86
N GLU A 58 -5.18 -14.66 -15.18
CA GLU A 58 -5.44 -15.80 -16.08
C GLU A 58 -4.25 -16.77 -16.18
N GLY A 59 -3.15 -16.46 -15.50
CA GLY A 59 -1.87 -17.11 -15.71
C GLY A 59 -1.18 -16.60 -16.98
N GLY A 60 0.10 -16.93 -17.12
CA GLY A 60 0.91 -16.53 -18.27
C GLY A 60 2.24 -15.89 -17.87
N PRO A 61 3.04 -15.45 -18.86
CA PRO A 61 4.35 -14.88 -18.59
C PRO A 61 4.22 -13.54 -17.86
N ALA A 62 5.16 -13.28 -16.95
CA ALA A 62 5.32 -11.99 -16.30
C ALA A 62 5.56 -10.89 -17.37
N ARG A 63 4.80 -9.80 -17.29
CA ARG A 63 4.92 -8.64 -18.19
C ARG A 63 5.49 -7.45 -17.42
N ALA A 64 6.22 -6.58 -18.09
CA ALA A 64 6.67 -5.33 -17.47
C ALA A 64 5.46 -4.49 -17.03
N ALA A 65 5.49 -4.00 -15.80
CA ALA A 65 4.48 -3.10 -15.28
C ALA A 65 4.63 -1.72 -15.92
N LYS A 66 3.53 -0.97 -15.96
CA LYS A 66 3.53 0.45 -16.31
C LYS A 66 3.15 1.25 -15.08
N ASP A 67 3.79 2.39 -14.89
CA ASP A 67 3.41 3.30 -13.82
C ASP A 67 1.96 3.77 -13.98
N GLY A 68 1.22 3.86 -12.88
CA GLY A 68 -0.20 4.19 -12.85
C GLY A 68 -1.14 3.13 -13.44
N MET A 69 -0.69 1.90 -13.69
CA MET A 69 -1.56 0.88 -14.29
C MET A 69 -2.57 0.30 -13.30
N ASN A 70 -3.73 -0.10 -13.80
CA ASN A 70 -4.73 -0.81 -13.01
C ASN A 70 -4.26 -2.24 -12.69
N LEU A 71 -4.53 -2.66 -11.45
CA LEU A 71 -4.26 -4.00 -10.95
C LEU A 71 -5.59 -4.71 -10.65
N ALA A 72 -5.75 -5.91 -11.21
CA ALA A 72 -6.93 -6.75 -11.02
C ALA A 72 -6.74 -7.75 -9.87
N ILE A 73 -7.83 -8.17 -9.24
CA ILE A 73 -7.82 -9.26 -8.26
C ILE A 73 -7.27 -10.54 -8.91
N GLY A 74 -6.30 -11.17 -8.24
CA GLY A 74 -5.58 -12.36 -8.66
C GLY A 74 -4.23 -12.06 -9.30
N ALA A 75 -3.92 -10.79 -9.62
CA ALA A 75 -2.67 -10.42 -10.26
C ALA A 75 -1.51 -10.46 -9.25
N HIS A 76 -0.33 -10.84 -9.72
CA HIS A 76 0.89 -10.82 -8.93
C HIS A 76 1.72 -9.60 -9.28
N VAL A 77 2.28 -8.94 -8.26
CA VAL A 77 3.28 -7.88 -8.40
C VAL A 77 4.62 -8.46 -8.00
N VAL A 78 5.57 -8.45 -8.92
CA VAL A 78 6.93 -8.98 -8.73
C VAL A 78 7.95 -7.87 -8.89
N THR A 79 8.80 -7.67 -7.90
CA THR A 79 9.85 -6.65 -7.86
C THR A 79 11.24 -7.30 -7.94
N GLY A 80 12.16 -6.68 -8.69
CA GLY A 80 13.58 -7.06 -8.70
C GLY A 80 14.39 -6.48 -7.55
N GLN A 81 15.71 -6.72 -7.57
CA GLN A 81 16.66 -6.41 -6.49
C GLN A 81 16.79 -4.92 -6.12
N LYS A 82 16.44 -4.02 -7.04
CA LYS A 82 16.45 -2.57 -6.82
C LYS A 82 15.12 -1.94 -7.20
N SER A 83 14.05 -2.73 -7.07
CA SER A 83 12.72 -2.34 -7.50
C SER A 83 11.81 -2.14 -6.31
N THR A 84 10.93 -1.16 -6.39
CA THR A 84 9.91 -0.93 -5.37
C THR A 84 8.64 -0.49 -6.06
N ALA A 85 7.53 -1.10 -5.67
CA ALA A 85 6.21 -0.80 -6.20
C ALA A 85 5.28 -0.33 -5.09
N LEU A 86 4.36 0.56 -5.42
CA LEU A 86 3.26 0.99 -4.56
C LEU A 86 1.93 0.59 -5.19
N VAL A 87 1.14 -0.18 -4.46
CA VAL A 87 -0.23 -0.50 -4.82
C VAL A 87 -1.15 0.35 -3.96
N THR A 88 -2.05 1.07 -4.61
CA THR A 88 -3.03 1.94 -3.94
C THR A 88 -4.42 1.38 -4.16
N PHE A 89 -5.13 1.04 -3.08
CA PHE A 89 -6.47 0.47 -3.11
C PHE A 89 -7.54 1.57 -3.11
N LEU A 90 -8.75 1.21 -3.54
CA LEU A 90 -9.88 2.13 -3.60
C LEU A 90 -10.35 2.62 -2.23
N ASP A 91 -10.02 1.91 -1.15
CA ASP A 91 -10.31 2.33 0.23
C ASP A 91 -9.28 3.33 0.80
N GLY A 92 -8.27 3.71 -0.01
CA GLY A 92 -7.18 4.61 0.39
C GLY A 92 -6.02 3.91 1.08
N SER A 93 -6.13 2.61 1.39
CA SER A 93 -5.01 1.83 1.87
C SER A 93 -3.94 1.72 0.78
N THR A 94 -2.69 1.57 1.20
CA THR A 94 -1.55 1.38 0.30
C THR A 94 -0.75 0.16 0.72
N LEU A 95 -0.14 -0.53 -0.24
CA LEU A 95 0.78 -1.63 -0.06
C LEU A 95 2.05 -1.33 -0.84
N THR A 96 3.17 -1.23 -0.14
CA THR A 96 4.49 -1.15 -0.78
C THR A 96 5.09 -2.54 -0.86
N VAL A 97 5.48 -2.94 -2.07
CA VAL A 97 6.21 -4.18 -2.35
C VAL A 97 7.70 -3.86 -2.46
N GLN A 98 8.50 -4.38 -1.53
CA GLN A 98 9.94 -4.12 -1.43
C GLN A 98 10.73 -4.86 -2.52
N PRO A 99 12.05 -4.63 -2.67
CA PRO A 99 12.88 -5.44 -3.57
C PRO A 99 12.74 -6.95 -3.34
N ASP A 100 12.97 -7.73 -4.40
CA ASP A 100 12.99 -9.19 -4.39
C ASP A 100 11.72 -9.81 -3.76
N SER A 101 10.54 -9.29 -4.11
CA SER A 101 9.27 -9.67 -3.50
C SER A 101 8.22 -10.05 -4.55
N ASP A 102 7.30 -10.93 -4.13
CA ASP A 102 6.14 -11.37 -4.90
C ASP A 102 4.90 -11.32 -4.00
N ALA A 103 3.91 -10.52 -4.41
CA ALA A 103 2.65 -10.40 -3.71
C ALA A 103 1.46 -10.51 -4.67
N THR A 104 0.41 -11.21 -4.24
CA THR A 104 -0.84 -11.37 -5.00
C THR A 104 -1.97 -10.61 -4.31
N VAL A 105 -2.72 -9.80 -5.06
CA VAL A 105 -3.98 -9.22 -4.56
C VAL A 105 -5.06 -10.30 -4.61
N LYS A 106 -5.49 -10.84 -3.48
CA LYS A 106 -6.49 -11.92 -3.42
C LYS A 106 -7.92 -11.41 -3.38
N GLN A 107 -8.11 -10.26 -2.75
CA GLN A 107 -9.40 -9.61 -2.59
C GLN A 107 -9.17 -8.12 -2.38
N ALA A 108 -10.04 -7.29 -2.93
CA ALA A 108 -10.05 -5.84 -2.69
C ALA A 108 -11.48 -5.32 -2.90
N ASP A 109 -12.41 -5.86 -2.11
CA ASP A 109 -13.82 -5.53 -2.25
C ASP A 109 -14.12 -4.22 -1.52
N LEU A 110 -14.70 -3.27 -2.24
CA LEU A 110 -15.25 -2.04 -1.66
C LEU A 110 -16.78 -2.11 -1.73
N GLY A 111 -17.39 -2.55 -0.63
CA GLY A 111 -18.83 -2.50 -0.44
C GLY A 111 -19.32 -1.09 -0.08
N LYS A 112 -20.64 -0.92 0.02
CA LYS A 112 -21.25 0.38 0.39
C LYS A 112 -20.75 0.90 1.74
N ASN A 113 -20.52 -0.01 2.69
CA ASN A 113 -20.08 0.30 4.06
C ASN A 113 -18.85 -0.50 4.51
N GLN A 114 -18.38 -1.50 3.76
CA GLN A 114 -17.32 -2.41 4.21
C GLN A 114 -16.22 -2.52 3.16
N SER A 115 -14.95 -2.42 3.60
CA SER A 115 -13.78 -2.68 2.77
C SER A 115 -13.10 -3.97 3.23
N THR A 116 -12.79 -4.87 2.30
CA THR A 116 -11.97 -6.05 2.59
C THR A 116 -10.84 -6.16 1.58
N VAL A 117 -9.61 -6.01 2.06
CA VAL A 117 -8.40 -6.18 1.26
C VAL A 117 -7.60 -7.37 1.81
N ARG A 118 -7.29 -8.34 0.95
CA ARG A 118 -6.47 -9.51 1.29
C ARG A 118 -5.33 -9.65 0.31
N ILE A 119 -4.11 -9.67 0.84
CA ILE A 119 -2.88 -9.78 0.06
C ILE A 119 -2.16 -11.06 0.45
N LYS A 120 -1.85 -11.92 -0.52
CA LYS A 120 -0.96 -13.05 -0.29
C LYS A 120 0.48 -12.62 -0.52
N VAL A 121 1.34 -12.81 0.47
CA VAL A 121 2.78 -12.60 0.37
C VAL A 121 3.41 -13.94 -0.02
N ASN A 122 3.81 -14.06 -1.28
CA ASN A 122 4.38 -15.30 -1.80
C ASN A 122 5.86 -15.43 -1.45
N LEU A 123 6.59 -14.31 -1.51
CA LEU A 123 8.01 -14.21 -1.18
C LEU A 123 8.37 -12.76 -0.87
N GLY A 124 9.37 -12.55 -0.02
CA GLY A 124 9.96 -11.24 0.23
C GLY A 124 9.11 -10.42 1.19
N THR A 125 9.22 -9.09 1.09
CA THR A 125 8.71 -8.16 2.08
C THR A 125 7.67 -7.21 1.50
N VAL A 126 6.57 -7.05 2.22
CA VAL A 126 5.56 -6.04 1.95
C VAL A 126 5.21 -5.28 3.22
N TRP A 127 4.68 -4.07 3.06
CA TRP A 127 4.12 -3.32 4.17
C TRP A 127 3.03 -2.40 3.67
N ALA A 128 2.06 -2.13 4.54
CA ALA A 128 0.85 -1.44 4.20
C ALA A 128 0.55 -0.32 5.20
N ARG A 129 0.14 0.84 4.67
CA ARG A 129 -0.59 1.83 5.43
C ARG A 129 -2.07 1.59 5.17
N VAL A 130 -2.79 1.20 6.21
CA VAL A 130 -4.20 0.89 6.17
C VAL A 130 -4.95 2.16 6.57
N ALA A 131 -5.71 2.71 5.62
CA ALA A 131 -6.56 3.86 5.91
C ALA A 131 -7.57 3.47 6.99
N ARG A 132 -7.92 4.40 7.89
CA ARG A 132 -8.88 4.10 8.95
C ARG A 132 -10.19 3.64 8.33
N LEU A 133 -10.52 2.36 8.53
CA LEU A 133 -11.72 1.79 7.97
C LEU A 133 -12.92 2.23 8.83
N VAL A 134 -13.97 2.78 8.22
CA VAL A 134 -15.06 3.42 8.98
C VAL A 134 -15.97 2.39 9.65
N ASP A 135 -16.10 1.20 9.06
CA ASP A 135 -16.96 0.13 9.55
C ASP A 135 -16.14 -0.97 10.24
N SER A 136 -16.67 -1.51 11.34
CA SER A 136 -16.00 -2.55 12.14
C SER A 136 -15.87 -3.90 11.42
N GLY A 137 -16.67 -4.14 10.38
CA GLY A 137 -16.54 -5.32 9.52
C GLY A 137 -15.50 -5.16 8.40
N SER A 138 -14.87 -4.00 8.28
CA SER A 138 -13.79 -3.80 7.32
C SER A 138 -12.48 -4.41 7.82
N SER A 139 -11.65 -4.90 6.91
CA SER A 139 -10.37 -5.53 7.28
C SER A 139 -9.32 -5.41 6.18
N PHE A 140 -8.06 -5.38 6.62
CA PHE A 140 -6.88 -5.51 5.76
C PHE A 140 -6.03 -6.68 6.26
N SER A 141 -5.70 -7.61 5.36
CA SER A 141 -4.97 -8.83 5.71
C SER A 141 -3.75 -9.08 4.83
N LEU A 142 -2.64 -9.45 5.47
CA LEU A 142 -1.44 -10.01 4.85
C LEU A 142 -1.36 -11.50 5.13
N GLU A 143 -1.31 -12.32 4.09
CA GLU A 143 -1.47 -13.77 4.18
C GLU A 143 -0.24 -14.53 3.72
N SER A 144 0.05 -15.60 4.42
CA SER A 144 0.98 -16.66 4.01
C SER A 144 0.27 -18.01 3.99
N ASN A 145 1.02 -19.06 3.67
CA ASN A 145 0.52 -20.42 3.86
C ASN A 145 0.46 -20.83 5.35
N SER A 146 1.18 -20.14 6.24
CA SER A 146 1.29 -20.49 7.67
C SER A 146 0.39 -19.68 8.59
N ALA A 147 0.01 -18.45 8.21
CA ALA A 147 -0.84 -17.57 9.00
C ALA A 147 -1.36 -16.37 8.20
N THR A 148 -2.35 -15.68 8.76
CA THR A 148 -2.93 -14.43 8.28
C THR A 148 -2.75 -13.35 9.34
N ALA A 149 -2.14 -12.23 8.97
CA ALA A 149 -2.00 -11.04 9.79
C ALA A 149 -3.09 -10.03 9.40
N THR A 150 -4.02 -9.73 10.30
CA THR A 150 -5.19 -8.86 10.03
C THR A 150 -5.20 -7.64 10.92
N VAL A 151 -5.55 -6.49 10.34
CA VAL A 151 -5.80 -5.22 11.04
C VAL A 151 -7.09 -4.57 10.58
N HIS A 152 -7.56 -3.64 11.39
CA HIS A 152 -8.62 -2.69 11.03
C HIS A 152 -8.04 -1.38 10.50
N ASP A 153 -7.01 -0.83 11.13
CA ASP A 153 -6.26 0.33 10.68
C ASP A 153 -4.78 0.23 11.09
N GLY A 154 -3.93 1.10 10.53
CA GLY A 154 -2.57 1.28 11.02
C GLY A 154 -1.46 1.09 9.97
N LEU A 155 -0.28 0.71 10.45
CA LEU A 155 0.93 0.59 9.65
C LEU A 155 1.59 -0.76 9.92
N ILE A 156 1.40 -1.69 9.01
CA ILE A 156 1.78 -3.10 9.22
C ILE A 156 2.70 -3.60 8.12
N GLY A 157 3.35 -4.73 8.35
CA GLY A 157 4.02 -5.42 7.28
C GLY A 157 4.21 -6.89 7.55
N ALA A 158 4.63 -7.57 6.49
CA ALA A 158 4.90 -8.98 6.53
C ALA A 158 6.03 -9.36 5.58
N ARG A 159 6.71 -10.44 5.92
CA ARG A 159 7.79 -11.04 5.14
C ARG A 159 7.59 -12.53 5.06
N GLN A 160 7.63 -13.06 3.84
CA GLN A 160 7.62 -14.49 3.58
C GLN A 160 9.02 -14.92 3.15
N GLU A 161 9.62 -15.79 3.93
CA GLU A 161 10.91 -16.42 3.61
C GLU A 161 10.71 -17.69 2.78
N ALA A 162 11.72 -18.05 2.00
CA ALA A 162 11.70 -19.25 1.15
C ALA A 162 11.60 -20.56 1.96
N ASP A 163 12.02 -20.54 3.23
CA ASP A 163 11.95 -21.69 4.13
C ASP A 163 10.55 -21.90 4.75
N GLY A 164 9.58 -21.06 4.36
CA GLY A 164 8.21 -21.08 4.85
C GLY A 164 7.97 -20.24 6.10
N THR A 165 8.98 -19.54 6.64
CA THR A 165 8.79 -18.64 7.78
C THR A 165 8.01 -17.39 7.37
N PHE A 166 6.94 -17.08 8.09
CA PHE A 166 6.16 -15.86 7.91
C PHE A 166 6.38 -14.94 9.10
N THR A 167 6.99 -13.79 8.85
CA THR A 167 7.20 -12.75 9.86
C THR A 167 6.21 -11.62 9.62
N CYS A 168 5.52 -11.16 10.65
CA CYS A 168 4.64 -9.98 10.58
C CYS A 168 4.96 -8.99 11.69
N TRP A 169 4.65 -7.72 11.47
CA TRP A 169 4.88 -6.65 12.44
C TRP A 169 3.85 -5.53 12.31
N THR A 170 3.72 -4.74 13.37
CA THR A 170 2.94 -3.50 13.36
C THR A 170 3.75 -2.34 13.95
N ARG A 171 3.60 -1.17 13.35
CA ARG A 171 4.12 0.14 13.82
C ARG A 171 3.00 1.05 14.30
N ALA A 172 1.76 0.77 13.91
CA ALA A 172 0.56 1.46 14.35
C ALA A 172 -0.63 0.52 14.14
N GLY A 173 -1.64 0.60 15.02
CA GLY A 173 -2.77 -0.31 15.02
C GLY A 173 -2.44 -1.68 15.62
N THR A 174 -3.46 -2.35 16.13
CA THR A 174 -3.34 -3.71 16.68
C THR A 174 -3.45 -4.74 15.56
N LEU A 175 -2.47 -5.63 15.47
CA LEU A 175 -2.43 -6.70 14.47
C LEU A 175 -2.73 -8.05 15.11
N PHE A 176 -3.76 -8.72 14.58
CA PHE A 176 -4.12 -10.07 14.98
C PHE A 176 -3.49 -11.07 14.03
N LEU A 177 -2.70 -11.98 14.56
CA LEU A 177 -2.15 -13.09 13.80
C LEU A 177 -3.06 -14.31 13.99
N VAL A 178 -3.53 -14.86 12.88
CA VAL A 178 -4.55 -15.92 12.82
C VAL A 178 -3.99 -17.13 12.08
N ALA A 179 -4.08 -18.31 12.68
CA ALA A 179 -3.70 -19.55 12.03
C ALA A 179 -4.70 -19.95 10.92
N PRO A 180 -4.32 -20.86 9.99
CA PRO A 180 -5.23 -21.35 8.95
C PRO A 180 -6.52 -21.98 9.47
N SER A 181 -6.54 -22.44 10.74
CA SER A 181 -7.73 -22.95 11.42
C SER A 181 -8.73 -21.85 11.85
N GLY A 182 -8.38 -20.58 11.69
CA GLY A 182 -9.17 -19.43 12.18
C GLY A 182 -8.88 -19.05 13.64
N ARG A 183 -7.99 -19.77 14.33
CA ARG A 183 -7.61 -19.44 15.72
C ARG A 183 -6.65 -18.26 15.75
N ILE A 184 -6.93 -17.27 16.59
CA ILE A 184 -5.95 -16.21 16.93
C ILE A 184 -4.77 -16.86 17.64
N ILE A 185 -3.57 -16.70 17.09
CA ILE A 185 -2.32 -17.21 17.67
C ILE A 185 -1.53 -16.14 18.39
N SER A 186 -1.70 -14.88 18.03
CA SER A 186 -0.96 -13.76 18.62
C SER A 186 -1.69 -12.44 18.40
N GLU A 187 -1.50 -11.49 19.31
CA GLU A 187 -1.92 -10.10 19.18
C GLU A 187 -0.66 -9.23 19.29
N LEU A 188 -0.37 -8.45 18.25
CA LEU A 188 0.79 -7.57 18.19
C LEU A 188 0.34 -6.12 18.36
N ASN A 189 0.95 -5.45 19.32
CA ASN A 189 0.83 -4.02 19.56
C ASN A 189 1.88 -3.23 18.78
N PRO A 190 1.67 -1.93 18.53
CA PRO A 190 2.64 -1.08 17.84
C PRO A 190 4.08 -1.25 18.37
N GLY A 191 5.01 -1.51 17.46
CA GLY A 191 6.41 -1.79 17.78
C GLY A 191 6.72 -3.28 18.02
N GLN A 192 5.76 -4.19 17.81
CA GLN A 192 5.98 -5.63 17.93
C GLN A 192 6.02 -6.35 16.57
N MET A 193 6.70 -7.49 16.56
CA MET A 193 6.73 -8.46 15.49
C MET A 193 6.58 -9.88 16.03
N ASP A 194 6.24 -10.80 15.13
CA ASP A 194 6.24 -12.24 15.39
C ASP A 194 6.69 -12.99 14.15
N SER A 195 7.29 -14.17 14.34
CA SER A 195 7.70 -15.05 13.26
C SER A 195 7.10 -16.42 13.48
N VAL A 196 6.24 -16.83 12.55
CA VAL A 196 5.49 -18.06 12.66
C VAL A 196 5.86 -19.01 11.53
N LYS A 197 5.89 -20.29 11.89
CA LYS A 197 6.05 -21.42 10.99
C LYS A 197 5.03 -22.47 11.41
N THR A 198 4.48 -23.21 10.46
CA THR A 198 3.47 -24.23 10.74
C THR A 198 3.94 -25.18 11.85
N GLY A 199 3.16 -25.28 12.93
CA GLY A 199 3.44 -26.15 14.07
C GLY A 199 4.39 -25.57 15.13
N GLN A 200 4.96 -24.39 14.92
CA GLN A 200 5.77 -23.69 15.92
C GLN A 200 4.93 -22.71 16.75
N PRO A 201 5.24 -22.51 18.05
CA PRO A 201 4.55 -21.52 18.87
C PRO A 201 4.90 -20.10 18.42
N SER A 202 3.97 -19.16 18.62
CA SER A 202 4.20 -17.73 18.40
C SER A 202 5.04 -17.15 19.54
N ASN A 203 5.92 -16.19 19.25
CA ASN A 203 6.76 -15.54 20.24
C ASN A 203 6.95 -14.04 19.91
N PRO A 204 5.97 -13.19 20.23
CA PRO A 204 6.04 -11.76 19.99
C PRO A 204 7.25 -11.11 20.65
N HIS A 205 7.93 -10.23 19.91
CA HIS A 205 9.06 -9.46 20.39
C HIS A 205 9.12 -8.09 19.70
N ALA A 206 10.04 -7.23 20.13
CA ALA A 206 10.18 -5.89 19.57
C ALA A 206 10.59 -5.93 18.08
N PHE A 207 9.94 -5.10 17.27
CA PHE A 207 10.23 -4.92 15.85
C PHE A 207 11.19 -3.74 15.63
N PHE A 208 12.24 -3.99 14.86
CA PHE A 208 13.15 -2.97 14.35
C PHE A 208 13.44 -3.27 12.88
N SER A 209 13.16 -2.32 11.98
CA SER A 209 13.58 -2.43 10.57
C SER A 209 15.10 -2.32 10.45
N ASN A 210 15.69 -1.44 11.26
CA ASN A 210 17.11 -1.31 11.52
C ASN A 210 17.31 -1.08 13.02
N ASP A 211 18.47 -1.46 13.54
CA ASP A 211 18.84 -1.20 14.93
C ASP A 211 18.91 0.31 15.24
N SER A 212 19.12 1.16 14.23
CA SER A 212 19.10 2.62 14.40
C SER A 212 18.03 3.33 13.60
N ALA A 213 17.47 4.37 14.23
CA ALA A 213 16.45 5.22 13.64
C ALA A 213 16.72 6.71 13.91
N LEU A 214 16.27 7.55 12.99
CA LEU A 214 16.17 9.01 13.12
C LEU A 214 14.70 9.31 13.39
N ARG A 215 14.42 9.93 14.54
CA ARG A 215 13.10 10.46 14.88
C ARG A 215 13.13 11.98 14.79
N VAL A 216 12.18 12.54 14.05
CA VAL A 216 11.94 13.96 13.90
C VAL A 216 10.59 14.27 14.52
N THR A 217 10.58 15.15 15.52
CA THR A 217 9.36 15.67 16.14
C THR A 217 9.26 17.15 15.87
N ALA A 218 8.23 17.58 15.13
CA ALA A 218 7.95 18.98 14.85
C ALA A 218 6.78 19.50 15.70
N SER A 219 6.81 20.77 16.07
CA SER A 219 5.68 21.45 16.69
C SER A 219 4.44 21.44 15.78
N PRO A 220 3.21 21.62 16.30
CA PRO A 220 1.99 21.55 15.50
C PRO A 220 1.94 22.47 14.26
N GLY A 221 2.73 23.54 14.27
CA GLY A 221 2.85 24.50 13.17
C GLY A 221 3.74 24.08 12.00
N GLY A 222 4.45 22.94 12.08
CA GLY A 222 5.35 22.47 11.03
C GLY A 222 4.97 21.07 10.52
N LEU A 223 5.00 20.87 9.20
CA LEU A 223 4.88 19.56 8.56
C LEU A 223 6.28 19.03 8.20
N PRO A 224 6.83 18.07 8.95
CA PRO A 224 8.11 17.45 8.63
C PRO A 224 7.96 16.42 7.50
N LEU A 225 8.85 16.48 6.53
CA LEU A 225 8.99 15.51 5.44
C LEU A 225 10.47 15.18 5.25
N ILE A 226 10.82 13.90 5.36
CA ILE A 226 12.18 13.39 5.20
C ILE A 226 12.32 12.79 3.81
N LEU A 227 13.32 13.24 3.06
CA LEU A 227 13.78 12.58 1.85
C LEU A 227 15.01 11.73 2.19
N MET A 228 14.94 10.46 1.78
CA MET A 228 16.04 9.51 1.97
C MET A 228 17.23 9.79 1.06
N VAL A 229 18.34 9.13 1.37
CA VAL A 229 19.65 9.25 0.69
C VAL A 229 19.59 8.93 -0.81
N ASP A 230 18.62 8.11 -1.23
CA ASP A 230 18.38 7.76 -2.64
C ASP A 230 17.58 8.82 -3.42
N LYS A 231 17.10 9.87 -2.73
CA LYS A 231 16.29 10.96 -3.28
C LYS A 231 14.98 10.50 -3.95
N ALA A 232 14.57 9.26 -3.74
CA ALA A 232 13.36 8.69 -4.30
C ALA A 232 12.29 8.48 -3.24
N ARG A 233 12.68 7.97 -2.06
CA ARG A 233 11.73 7.59 -1.02
C ARG A 233 11.54 8.71 0.01
N LEU A 234 10.29 8.91 0.39
CA LEU A 234 9.84 9.93 1.34
C LEU A 234 9.18 9.31 2.57
N ALA A 235 9.31 9.97 3.72
CA ALA A 235 8.51 9.70 4.90
C ALA A 235 8.14 11.01 5.61
N GLY A 236 6.89 11.17 6.05
CA GLY A 236 6.41 12.34 6.77
C GLY A 236 5.10 12.90 6.24
N PHE A 237 4.89 14.19 6.35
CA PHE A 237 3.62 14.84 6.01
C PHE A 237 3.74 15.62 4.71
N ALA A 238 2.97 15.23 3.69
CA ALA A 238 2.84 16.00 2.45
C ALA A 238 1.78 17.09 2.55
N SER A 239 0.81 16.89 3.44
CA SER A 239 -0.21 17.86 3.81
C SER A 239 -0.61 17.63 5.27
N PRO A 240 -1.47 18.47 5.88
CA PRO A 240 -1.92 18.27 7.25
C PRO A 240 -2.63 16.94 7.50
N ARG A 241 -3.20 16.34 6.44
CA ARG A 241 -3.97 15.09 6.48
C ARG A 241 -3.33 13.95 5.68
N SER A 242 -2.34 14.25 4.85
CA SER A 242 -1.72 13.29 3.94
C SER A 242 -0.35 12.86 4.50
N GLU A 243 -0.27 11.60 4.93
CA GLU A 243 0.95 10.99 5.44
C GLU A 243 1.62 10.16 4.35
N VAL A 244 2.94 10.26 4.28
CA VAL A 244 3.78 9.53 3.34
C VAL A 244 4.65 8.57 4.13
N ASN A 245 4.60 7.29 3.77
CA ASN A 245 5.44 6.26 4.35
C ASN A 245 5.92 5.37 3.19
N GLN A 246 6.91 5.82 2.42
CA GLN A 246 7.52 5.04 1.33
C GLN A 246 8.83 4.38 1.74
N VAL A 247 9.30 4.66 2.97
CA VAL A 247 10.55 4.14 3.53
C VAL A 247 10.25 2.93 4.40
N PHE A 248 10.82 1.78 4.08
CA PHE A 248 10.59 0.56 4.86
C PHE A 248 10.88 0.75 6.35
N GLY A 249 9.87 0.46 7.17
CA GLY A 249 9.95 0.64 8.62
C GLY A 249 9.99 2.09 9.07
N SER A 250 9.57 3.05 8.25
CA SER A 250 9.25 4.38 8.73
C SER A 250 7.97 4.38 9.56
N PHE A 251 7.77 5.46 10.29
CA PHE A 251 6.52 5.78 10.95
C PHE A 251 6.25 7.27 10.78
N THR A 252 5.01 7.61 10.51
CA THR A 252 4.52 8.99 10.45
C THR A 252 3.27 9.05 11.29
N GLY A 253 3.15 10.04 12.17
CA GLY A 253 1.98 10.17 13.02
C GLY A 253 1.97 11.44 13.86
N LEU A 254 1.04 11.49 14.80
CA LEU A 254 0.84 12.63 15.71
C LEU A 254 1.41 12.32 17.09
N THR A 255 1.90 13.36 17.77
CA THR A 255 2.17 13.28 19.21
C THR A 255 0.88 13.58 19.99
N GLU A 256 0.85 13.23 21.28
CA GLU A 256 -0.29 13.53 22.17
C GLU A 256 -0.60 15.02 22.24
N GLN A 257 0.42 15.88 22.13
CA GLN A 257 0.29 17.35 22.13
C GLN A 257 -0.07 17.92 20.75
N GLY A 258 -0.44 17.09 19.78
CA GLY A 258 -0.77 17.50 18.42
C GLY A 258 0.44 17.86 17.54
N GLY A 259 1.66 17.62 18.03
CA GLY A 259 2.88 17.69 17.24
C GLY A 259 2.90 16.61 16.15
N ARG A 260 3.87 16.71 15.24
CA ARG A 260 4.05 15.78 14.13
C ARG A 260 5.32 14.96 14.40
N VAL A 261 5.26 13.64 14.22
CA VAL A 261 6.42 12.75 14.38
C VAL A 261 6.65 11.97 13.10
N VAL A 262 7.92 11.87 12.71
CA VAL A 262 8.39 11.04 11.60
C VAL A 262 9.59 10.25 12.11
N GLU A 263 9.62 8.95 11.86
CA GLU A 263 10.75 8.10 12.18
C GLU A 263 11.17 7.33 10.93
N VAL A 264 12.47 7.29 10.64
CA VAL A 264 13.04 6.54 9.51
C VAL A 264 14.28 5.76 9.96
N PRO A 265 14.64 4.66 9.29
CA PRO A 265 15.91 3.98 9.53
C PRO A 265 17.12 4.91 9.34
N ALA A 266 18.09 4.84 10.24
CA ALA A 266 19.25 5.74 10.27
C ALA A 266 20.61 5.03 10.39
N GLY A 267 20.69 3.76 10.00
CA GLY A 267 21.97 3.02 9.99
C GLY A 267 22.88 3.32 8.79
N VAL A 268 22.64 4.41 8.04
CA VAL A 268 23.46 4.80 6.89
C VAL A 268 24.26 6.06 7.18
N ALA A 269 25.55 6.06 6.82
CA ALA A 269 26.43 7.23 6.94
C ALA A 269 26.24 8.17 5.75
N ALA A 270 25.02 8.67 5.57
CA ALA A 270 24.66 9.53 4.46
C ALA A 270 23.60 10.56 4.87
N PRO A 271 23.58 11.74 4.22
CA PRO A 271 22.72 12.83 4.63
C PRO A 271 21.25 12.55 4.29
N PHE A 272 20.38 12.75 5.28
CA PHE A 272 18.94 12.91 5.08
C PHE A 272 18.64 14.38 4.81
N MET A 273 17.65 14.66 3.96
CA MET A 273 17.09 16.00 3.85
C MET A 273 15.78 16.05 4.61
N LEU A 274 15.67 17.00 5.53
CA LEU A 274 14.43 17.32 6.24
C LEU A 274 13.87 18.63 5.68
N VAL A 275 12.65 18.55 5.14
CA VAL A 275 11.83 19.70 4.77
C VAL A 275 10.79 19.92 5.87
N VAL A 276 10.57 21.16 6.25
CA VAL A 276 9.49 21.58 7.16
C VAL A 276 8.65 22.62 6.46
N GLU A 277 7.36 22.34 6.25
CA GLU A 277 6.40 23.31 5.71
C GLU A 277 5.58 23.96 6.82
N GLY A 278 5.49 25.29 6.81
CA GLY A 278 4.75 26.05 7.82
C GLY A 278 3.24 25.97 7.63
N GLN A 279 2.51 25.52 8.65
CA GLN A 279 1.04 25.53 8.69
C GLN A 279 0.47 26.86 9.15
N THR A 280 1.21 27.53 10.02
CA THR A 280 0.91 28.85 10.56
C THR A 280 2.18 29.69 10.51
N SER A 281 2.01 31.01 10.42
CA SER A 281 3.14 31.91 10.55
C SER A 281 3.51 32.03 12.03
N GLY A 282 4.79 31.84 12.37
CA GLY A 282 5.24 31.97 13.76
C GLY A 282 6.50 31.18 14.07
N PRO A 283 6.84 31.06 15.36
CA PRO A 283 7.94 30.22 15.80
C PRO A 283 7.60 28.73 15.57
N PHE A 284 8.62 27.95 15.21
CA PHE A 284 8.53 26.50 15.15
C PHE A 284 9.71 25.86 15.89
N GLU A 285 9.52 24.62 16.32
CA GLU A 285 10.55 23.80 16.92
C GLU A 285 10.57 22.43 16.24
N VAL A 286 11.77 21.91 16.00
CA VAL A 286 12.01 20.54 15.55
C VAL A 286 13.02 19.91 16.50
N THR A 287 12.66 18.76 17.06
CA THR A 287 13.59 17.89 17.80
C THR A 287 14.00 16.73 16.91
N LEU A 288 15.30 16.56 16.71
CA LEU A 288 15.93 15.42 16.07
C LEU A 288 16.45 14.48 17.16
N ALA A 289 16.10 13.21 17.11
CA ALA A 289 16.58 12.20 18.03
C ALA A 289 17.17 11.00 17.27
N GLY A 290 18.36 10.59 17.69
CA GLY A 290 18.99 9.36 17.23
C GLY A 290 18.60 8.23 18.18
N LEU A 291 18.11 7.13 17.64
CA LEU A 291 17.68 5.96 18.41
C LEU A 291 18.55 4.75 18.08
N TYR A 292 18.85 3.93 19.07
CA TYR A 292 19.46 2.60 18.91
C TYR A 292 18.68 1.56 19.72
N LYS A 293 18.15 0.55 19.04
CA LYS A 293 17.26 -0.50 19.59
C LYS A 293 16.11 0.09 20.41
N GLY A 294 15.54 1.19 19.91
CA GLY A 294 14.45 1.95 20.54
C GLY A 294 14.88 2.93 21.63
N GLY A 295 16.11 2.83 22.16
CA GLY A 295 16.64 3.77 23.15
C GLY A 295 17.18 5.04 22.49
N GLN A 296 16.85 6.21 23.04
CA GLN A 296 17.43 7.48 22.58
C GLN A 296 18.90 7.58 22.98
N VAL A 297 19.77 7.82 22.01
CA VAL A 297 21.22 7.95 22.20
C VAL A 297 21.73 9.37 21.97
N SER A 298 21.01 10.16 21.17
CA SER A 298 21.35 11.55 20.90
C SER A 298 20.11 12.39 20.66
N GLN A 299 20.21 13.70 20.91
CA GLN A 299 19.14 14.66 20.61
C GLN A 299 19.73 16.01 20.21
N GLN A 300 19.12 16.64 19.20
CA GLN A 300 19.41 18.00 18.78
C GLN A 300 18.09 18.75 18.59
N ARG A 301 18.00 19.96 19.13
CA ARG A 301 16.84 20.84 18.95
C ARG A 301 17.18 21.94 17.95
N LEU A 302 16.28 22.16 17.00
CA LEU A 302 16.31 23.23 16.02
C LEU A 302 15.07 24.09 16.20
N SER A 303 15.20 25.38 16.03
CA SER A 303 14.07 26.31 16.08
C SER A 303 14.28 27.48 15.12
N GLY A 304 13.20 28.17 14.83
CA GLY A 304 13.23 29.35 13.97
C GLY A 304 11.83 29.94 13.83
N THR A 305 11.67 30.81 12.84
CA THR A 305 10.37 31.30 12.40
C THR A 305 10.09 30.80 11.00
N ILE A 306 8.83 30.52 10.72
CA ILE A 306 8.36 30.06 9.40
C ILE A 306 7.04 30.76 9.09
N LYS A 307 6.81 31.13 7.83
CA LYS A 307 5.53 31.65 7.36
C LYS A 307 4.62 30.49 6.94
N LYS A 308 3.31 30.71 6.98
CA LYS A 308 2.36 29.77 6.40
C LYS A 308 2.69 29.52 4.92
N GLY A 309 2.84 28.25 4.54
CA GLY A 309 3.18 27.79 3.20
C GLY A 309 4.67 27.92 2.83
N GLU A 310 5.49 28.54 3.68
CA GLU A 310 6.95 28.57 3.48
C GLU A 310 7.53 27.19 3.79
N ARG A 311 8.56 26.80 3.04
CA ARG A 311 9.33 25.58 3.27
C ARG A 311 10.73 25.92 3.68
N LEU A 312 11.19 25.28 4.74
CA LEU A 312 12.56 25.32 5.19
C LEU A 312 13.19 23.94 5.03
N VAL A 313 14.46 23.89 4.66
CA VAL A 313 15.22 22.65 4.48
C VAL A 313 16.47 22.65 5.35
N THR A 314 16.78 21.49 5.92
CA THR A 314 18.06 21.20 6.59
C THR A 314 18.58 19.83 6.16
N THR A 315 19.89 19.65 6.25
CA THR A 315 20.54 18.35 6.05
C THR A 315 20.90 17.76 7.40
N ILE A 316 20.55 16.49 7.62
CA ILE A 316 20.84 15.72 8.83
C ILE A 316 21.84 14.64 8.49
N MET A 317 22.99 14.63 9.17
CA MET A 317 24.01 13.61 9.05
C MET A 317 24.04 12.74 10.32
N PRO A 318 23.71 11.44 10.22
CA PRO A 318 23.95 10.49 11.29
C PRO A 318 25.44 10.27 11.50
N GLN A 319 25.85 10.23 12.76
CA GLN A 319 27.16 9.77 13.17
C GLN A 319 27.01 8.32 13.63
N LEU A 320 27.71 7.40 12.97
CA LEU A 320 27.66 5.98 13.27
C LEU A 320 28.90 5.55 14.04
N ASP A 321 28.75 4.52 14.87
CA ASP A 321 29.86 3.81 15.49
C ASP A 321 30.65 3.04 14.42
N ASP A 322 31.94 3.35 14.27
CA ASP A 322 32.82 2.79 13.24
C ASP A 322 32.84 1.25 13.23
N ALA A 323 32.69 0.61 14.40
CA ALA A 323 32.72 -0.85 14.49
C ALA A 323 31.46 -1.51 13.88
N THR A 324 30.36 -0.76 13.76
CA THR A 324 29.07 -1.27 13.27
C THR A 324 28.62 -0.63 11.95
N ALA A 325 29.25 0.48 11.54
CA ALA A 325 28.88 1.27 10.37
C ALA A 325 28.87 0.48 9.04
N GLY A 326 29.60 -0.64 8.96
CA GLY A 326 29.67 -1.48 7.77
C GLY A 326 28.37 -2.22 7.42
N ASN A 327 27.41 -2.34 8.34
CA ASN A 327 26.12 -2.97 8.07
C ASN A 327 24.96 -2.04 8.41
N PRO A 328 24.25 -1.47 7.41
CA PRO A 328 23.18 -0.53 7.67
C PRO A 328 22.04 -1.02 8.55
N LYS A 329 21.79 -2.33 8.60
CA LYS A 329 20.71 -2.89 9.43
C LYS A 329 21.07 -2.91 10.91
N THR A 330 22.34 -3.06 11.26
CA THR A 330 22.82 -3.20 12.65
C THR A 330 23.70 -2.04 13.10
N ALA A 331 23.98 -1.09 12.22
CA ALA A 331 24.80 0.08 12.53
C ALA A 331 24.18 0.88 13.68
N LYS A 332 25.02 1.21 14.65
CA LYS A 332 24.66 2.01 15.81
C LYS A 332 24.90 3.48 15.52
N VAL A 333 23.83 4.27 15.54
CA VAL A 333 23.93 5.72 15.62
C VAL A 333 24.45 6.12 17.00
N VAL A 334 25.37 7.08 17.04
CA VAL A 334 25.95 7.64 18.27
C VAL A 334 25.70 9.14 18.40
N GLY A 335 25.32 9.79 17.30
CA GLY A 335 25.07 11.21 17.24
C GLY A 335 24.30 11.61 15.98
N LEU A 336 23.79 12.83 15.97
CA LEU A 336 23.22 13.48 14.80
C LEU A 336 23.82 14.88 14.70
N THR A 337 24.07 15.34 13.49
CA THR A 337 24.38 16.75 13.21
C THR A 337 23.44 17.26 12.13
N ALA A 338 22.93 18.48 12.32
CA ALA A 338 22.09 19.15 11.35
C ALA A 338 22.62 20.54 11.01
N THR A 339 22.49 20.92 9.74
CA THR A 339 22.80 22.30 9.30
C THR A 339 21.70 23.26 9.75
N PRO A 340 21.96 24.58 9.81
CA PRO A 340 20.89 25.56 9.98
C PRO A 340 19.84 25.43 8.87
N PHE A 341 18.57 25.70 9.20
CA PHE A 341 17.51 25.75 8.20
C PHE A 341 17.77 26.85 7.17
N GLN A 342 17.49 26.54 5.91
CA GLN A 342 17.51 27.48 4.80
C GLN A 342 16.14 27.48 4.10
N PRO A 343 15.70 28.62 3.52
CA PRO A 343 14.53 28.62 2.64
C PRO A 343 14.67 27.62 1.50
N MET A 344 13.59 26.94 1.14
CA MET A 344 13.52 26.04 0.01
C MET A 344 12.52 26.57 -1.01
N ASP A 345 13.02 26.94 -2.18
CA ASP A 345 12.20 27.32 -3.32
C ASP A 345 11.88 26.09 -4.21
N GLY A 346 10.70 26.10 -4.83
CA GLY A 346 10.30 25.08 -5.80
C GLY A 346 9.47 23.92 -5.24
N PRO A 347 9.24 22.89 -6.07
CA PRO A 347 8.42 21.74 -5.67
C PRO A 347 9.11 20.89 -4.59
N LEU A 348 8.32 20.09 -3.86
CA LEU A 348 8.88 19.10 -2.95
C LEU A 348 9.76 18.13 -3.74
N PRO A 349 10.94 17.75 -3.22
CA PRO A 349 11.77 16.75 -3.86
C PRO A 349 11.16 15.34 -3.71
N GLY A 350 11.38 14.48 -4.70
CA GLY A 350 10.90 13.09 -4.73
C GLY A 350 9.55 12.90 -5.43
N VAL A 351 9.13 11.64 -5.59
CA VAL A 351 7.82 11.30 -6.19
C VAL A 351 6.82 11.11 -5.06
N LEU A 352 5.96 12.10 -4.89
CA LEU A 352 4.87 12.02 -3.93
C LEU A 352 3.76 11.13 -4.51
N LEU A 353 3.68 9.90 -4.02
CA LEU A 353 2.58 8.99 -4.32
C LEU A 353 1.64 8.98 -3.13
N LEU A 354 0.51 9.67 -3.28
CA LEU A 354 -0.59 9.65 -2.33
C LEU A 354 -1.65 8.67 -2.79
N SER A 355 -2.48 8.22 -1.84
CA SER A 355 -3.75 7.64 -2.23
C SER A 355 -4.62 8.70 -2.93
N PRO A 356 -5.51 8.35 -3.88
CA PRO A 356 -6.35 9.33 -4.58
C PRO A 356 -7.32 10.09 -3.66
N TRP A 357 -7.41 9.70 -2.39
CA TRP A 357 -8.22 10.35 -1.36
C TRP A 357 -7.40 11.30 -0.46
N GLU A 358 -6.10 11.46 -0.72
CA GLU A 358 -5.13 12.31 0.00
C GLU A 358 -4.50 13.38 -0.91
#